data_AF-A0A4Y8DCY8-F1
#
_entry.id   AF-A0A4Y8DCY8-F1
#
_cell.length_a   1.000
_cell.length_b   1.000
_cell.length_c   1.000
_cell.angle_alpha   90.00
_cell.angle_beta   90.00
_cell.angle_gamma   90.00
#
_symmetry.space_group_name_H-M   'P 1'
#
loop_
_entity.id
_entity.type
_entity.pdbx_description
1 polymer ?
#
loop_
_entity_poly.entity_id
_entity_poly.type
_entity_poly.pdbx_seq_one_letter_code
_entity_poly.pdbx_strand_id
1 'polypeptide(L)'
;MAISFVAGLISVYGIVTCLTWLLFMRPQFDAKRIERRKIQQDKIITADSKRKTTAYGEGKNSDVRQRIRVNGEEVKLSSGSKAPNGKDSYPDKIWERLDWISDLIINFRGPGWNWAIPNIPKSPPFVYNKLGEPADEASRHDISRTGIKRFNTRSEVFRVQVPRFIIGYCLLDVVKTIMMNDAYFWLGPNNYAMPTHVAVMSPIIRSLYRELLSMAGVLISLDMVFLLAPLIGCLLLGPSSFMGLRGEAWYYPTTWGSFSVIANKGLAGLWGGAWHQIFRLIFSSPTNYLITNGYLDAKSSTTKLIASFFVFGISGLLHAGGSISQIPDTRPWSPPKFFMLQAVGIILQTGSCVVLSQYIKNTPRPVRQATNVVYALSWGLLTGWLIADDFARGGIWLYEPIPISLLRGLGFAGKDHGWWCWEHVGLGWYTGEHWWESGIAI
;
A
#
# COMPACT_ATOMS: atom_id res chain seq x y z
N MET A 1 0.82 7.24 23.85
CA MET A 1 -0.37 7.87 23.25
C MET A 1 -0.53 7.51 21.76
N ALA A 2 0.42 7.81 20.88
CA ALA A 2 0.30 7.37 19.47
C ALA A 2 0.38 5.85 19.26
N ILE A 3 1.17 5.14 20.07
CA ILE A 3 1.23 3.66 20.04
C ILE A 3 -0.15 3.07 20.36
N SER A 4 -0.90 3.69 21.28
CA SER A 4 -2.22 3.19 21.63
C SER A 4 -3.23 3.47 20.51
N PHE A 5 -3.14 4.61 19.80
CA PHE A 5 -3.89 4.84 18.57
C PHE A 5 -3.61 3.75 17.51
N VAL A 6 -2.35 3.42 17.28
CA VAL A 6 -1.95 2.33 16.36
C VAL A 6 -2.49 0.97 16.83
N ALA A 7 -2.46 0.68 18.13
CA ALA A 7 -3.02 -0.56 18.67
C ALA A 7 -4.52 -0.69 18.41
N GLY A 8 -5.29 0.39 18.59
CA GLY A 8 -6.72 0.42 18.27
C GLY A 8 -7.02 0.26 16.78
N LEU A 9 -6.26 0.97 15.92
CA LEU A 9 -6.30 0.79 14.47
C LEU A 9 -6.05 -0.67 14.08
N ILE A 10 -4.98 -1.28 14.59
CA ILE A 10 -4.59 -2.67 14.29
C ILE A 10 -5.65 -3.65 14.80
N SER A 11 -6.27 -3.37 15.95
CA SER A 11 -7.32 -4.22 16.51
C SER A 11 -8.55 -4.25 15.60
N VAL A 12 -9.04 -3.08 15.17
CA VAL A 12 -10.17 -3.00 14.23
C VAL A 12 -9.76 -3.55 12.85
N TYR A 13 -8.55 -3.25 12.38
CA TYR A 13 -8.01 -3.82 11.14
C TYR A 13 -8.02 -5.35 11.19
N GLY A 14 -7.57 -5.95 12.29
CA GLY A 14 -7.55 -7.39 12.50
C GLY A 14 -8.95 -7.99 12.44
N ILE A 15 -9.93 -7.38 13.11
CA ILE A 15 -11.34 -7.81 13.06
C ILE A 15 -11.86 -7.78 11.61
N VAL A 16 -11.72 -6.66 10.90
CA VAL A 16 -12.22 -6.51 9.53
C VAL A 16 -11.50 -7.45 8.56
N THR A 17 -10.20 -7.68 8.77
CA THR A 17 -9.40 -8.62 7.98
C THR A 17 -9.87 -10.06 8.21
N CYS A 18 -10.14 -10.45 9.45
CA CYS A 18 -10.75 -11.76 9.77
C CYS A 18 -12.11 -11.91 9.09
N LEU A 19 -13.00 -10.91 9.18
CA LEU A 19 -14.30 -10.95 8.49
C LEU A 19 -14.12 -11.07 6.96
N THR A 20 -13.14 -10.37 6.40
CA THR A 20 -12.81 -10.45 4.97
C THR A 20 -12.41 -11.86 4.56
N TRP A 21 -11.47 -12.47 5.28
CA TRP A 21 -10.95 -13.79 4.91
C TRP A 21 -11.87 -14.95 5.26
N LEU A 22 -12.70 -14.82 6.30
CA LEU A 22 -13.56 -15.91 6.79
C LEU A 22 -14.99 -15.85 6.22
N LEU A 23 -15.54 -14.66 5.97
CA LEU A 23 -16.92 -14.49 5.51
C LEU A 23 -17.02 -14.11 4.03
N PHE A 24 -16.21 -13.15 3.59
CA PHE A 24 -16.36 -12.58 2.24
C PHE A 24 -15.47 -13.26 1.20
N MET A 25 -14.47 -14.00 1.63
CA MET A 25 -13.53 -14.72 0.79
C MET A 25 -13.36 -16.15 1.30
N ARG A 26 -12.77 -17.01 0.47
CA ARG A 26 -12.46 -18.40 0.83
C ARG A 26 -11.02 -18.70 0.41
N PRO A 27 -10.02 -18.11 1.09
CA PRO A 27 -8.64 -18.11 0.61
C PRO A 27 -8.07 -19.53 0.45
N GLN A 28 -8.48 -20.49 1.29
CA GLN A 28 -8.07 -21.89 1.18
C GLN A 28 -8.42 -22.53 -0.17
N PHE A 29 -9.53 -22.13 -0.79
CA PHE A 29 -10.04 -22.73 -2.01
C PHE A 29 -9.77 -21.86 -3.24
N ASP A 30 -9.93 -20.55 -3.08
CA ASP A 30 -9.99 -19.61 -4.20
C ASP A 30 -8.70 -18.81 -4.38
N ALA A 31 -7.89 -18.63 -3.33
CA ALA A 31 -6.68 -17.80 -3.43
C ALA A 31 -5.51 -18.60 -4.02
N LYS A 32 -4.83 -17.98 -4.98
CA LYS A 32 -3.66 -18.53 -5.64
C LYS A 32 -2.52 -17.52 -5.63
N ARG A 33 -1.35 -17.96 -5.17
CA ARG A 33 -0.12 -17.15 -5.10
C ARG A 33 0.87 -17.62 -6.16
N ILE A 34 1.58 -16.70 -6.79
CA ILE A 34 2.74 -17.02 -7.62
C ILE A 34 3.78 -17.73 -6.75
N GLU A 35 4.38 -18.82 -7.23
CA GLU A 35 5.46 -19.52 -6.52
C GLU A 35 6.73 -19.58 -7.38
N ARG A 36 7.89 -19.51 -6.73
CA ARG A 36 9.18 -19.85 -7.37
C ARG A 36 9.46 -21.32 -7.14
N ARG A 37 9.17 -22.19 -8.12
CA ARG A 37 9.72 -23.55 -8.08
C ARG A 37 11.11 -23.54 -8.69
N LYS A 38 12.08 -24.11 -7.97
CA LYS A 38 13.38 -24.45 -8.57
C LYS A 38 13.07 -25.48 -9.65
N ILE A 39 13.45 -25.18 -10.89
CA ILE A 39 13.47 -26.20 -11.94
C ILE A 39 14.40 -27.29 -11.41
N GLN A 40 13.83 -28.42 -11.01
CA GLN A 40 14.62 -29.63 -10.85
C GLN A 40 15.11 -29.92 -12.27
N GLN A 41 16.38 -29.62 -12.53
CA GLN A 41 17.04 -30.24 -13.68
C GLN A 41 17.01 -31.73 -13.34
N ASP A 42 15.96 -32.41 -13.81
CA ASP A 42 15.98 -33.85 -13.86
C ASP A 42 17.27 -34.22 -14.57
N LYS A 43 18.15 -34.89 -13.82
CA LYS A 43 19.31 -35.55 -14.37
C LYS A 43 18.79 -36.34 -15.56
N ILE A 44 19.13 -35.88 -16.77
CA ILE A 44 19.07 -36.73 -17.95
C ILE A 44 20.00 -37.89 -17.60
N ILE A 45 19.41 -38.98 -17.11
CA ILE A 45 20.09 -40.24 -16.94
C ILE A 45 20.42 -40.67 -18.37
N THR A 46 21.64 -40.35 -18.80
CA THR A 46 22.30 -41.07 -19.89
C THR A 46 22.46 -42.51 -19.46
N ALA A 47 21.44 -43.32 -19.78
CA ALA A 47 21.48 -44.77 -19.72
C ALA A 47 20.97 -45.32 -21.06
N ASP A 48 21.82 -45.22 -22.07
CA ASP A 48 22.05 -46.22 -23.13
C ASP A 48 23.09 -45.61 -24.08
N SER A 49 24.18 -46.24 -24.50
CA SER A 49 24.55 -47.64 -24.52
C SER A 49 26.09 -47.69 -24.53
N LYS A 50 26.67 -48.43 -23.58
CA LYS A 50 28.03 -48.97 -23.73
C LYS A 50 27.90 -50.28 -24.52
N ARG A 51 28.15 -50.24 -25.83
CA ARG A 51 28.68 -51.40 -26.55
C ARG A 51 29.72 -50.96 -27.56
N LYS A 52 30.92 -51.53 -27.36
CA LYS A 52 32.16 -51.36 -28.13
C LYS A 52 31.96 -51.64 -29.62
N THR A 53 32.56 -50.82 -30.50
CA THR A 53 33.60 -51.25 -31.47
C THR A 53 34.23 -50.05 -32.20
N THR A 54 35.55 -49.91 -32.02
CA THR A 54 36.64 -49.52 -32.96
C THR A 54 36.43 -48.45 -34.06
N ALA A 55 37.34 -47.47 -34.02
CA ALA A 55 37.56 -46.39 -34.99
C ALA A 55 38.13 -46.85 -36.34
N TYR A 56 37.69 -46.21 -37.43
CA TYR A 56 38.47 -45.42 -38.42
C TYR A 56 37.67 -45.27 -39.72
N GLY A 57 37.71 -44.09 -40.35
CA GLY A 57 37.42 -43.92 -41.78
C GLY A 57 36.43 -42.82 -42.15
N GLU A 58 37.00 -41.76 -42.72
CA GLU A 58 36.43 -40.59 -43.40
C GLU A 58 35.19 -40.81 -44.31
N GLY A 59 34.47 -39.70 -44.56
CA GLY A 59 34.09 -39.38 -45.94
C GLY A 59 32.61 -39.14 -46.23
N LYS A 60 32.22 -37.85 -46.21
CA LYS A 60 31.31 -37.11 -47.12
C LYS A 60 30.05 -37.78 -47.72
N ASN A 61 28.96 -37.02 -47.54
CA ASN A 61 27.84 -36.76 -48.46
C ASN A 61 27.01 -37.94 -49.00
N SER A 62 25.73 -37.93 -48.62
CA SER A 62 24.65 -38.33 -49.52
C SER A 62 23.48 -37.36 -49.43
N ASP A 63 23.07 -36.93 -50.63
CA ASP A 63 21.83 -36.26 -50.96
C ASP A 63 20.60 -37.14 -50.71
N VAL A 64 19.44 -36.50 -50.87
CA VAL A 64 18.17 -37.04 -51.39
C VAL A 64 17.03 -37.26 -50.38
N ARG A 65 16.06 -36.33 -50.51
CA ARG A 65 14.60 -36.44 -50.37
C ARG A 65 14.02 -37.85 -50.18
N GLN A 66 13.17 -38.01 -49.17
CA GLN A 66 11.92 -38.77 -49.35
C GLN A 66 10.80 -38.28 -48.41
N ARG A 67 9.71 -37.79 -49.02
CA ARG A 67 8.40 -37.62 -48.39
C ARG A 67 7.73 -39.00 -48.33
N ILE A 68 7.26 -39.41 -47.15
CA ILE A 68 6.16 -40.37 -47.03
C ILE A 68 5.15 -39.77 -46.06
N ARG A 69 3.89 -39.75 -46.50
CA ARG A 69 2.69 -39.29 -45.81
C ARG A 69 1.76 -40.49 -45.77
N VAL A 70 1.45 -41.05 -44.59
CA VAL A 70 0.28 -41.92 -44.38
C VAL A 70 -0.25 -41.72 -42.96
N ASN A 71 -1.58 -41.68 -42.89
CA ASN A 71 -2.46 -41.38 -41.77
C ASN A 71 -2.41 -42.36 -40.61
N GLY A 72 -2.78 -41.83 -39.43
CA GLY A 72 -3.82 -42.40 -38.59
C GLY A 72 -3.36 -43.39 -37.53
N GLU A 73 -3.23 -42.94 -36.28
CA GLU A 73 -3.50 -43.77 -35.11
C GLU A 73 -3.80 -42.90 -33.88
N GLU A 74 -4.82 -43.32 -33.14
CA GLU A 74 -5.33 -42.71 -31.92
C GLU A 74 -4.25 -42.58 -30.86
N VAL A 75 -3.93 -41.33 -30.48
CA VAL A 75 -3.13 -41.10 -29.28
C VAL A 75 -4.05 -41.23 -28.07
N LYS A 76 -4.05 -42.44 -27.50
CA LYS A 76 -4.45 -42.68 -26.10
C LYS A 76 -3.75 -41.64 -25.23
N LEU A 77 -4.53 -40.75 -24.62
CA LEU A 77 -4.07 -39.75 -23.68
C LEU A 77 -3.64 -40.47 -22.39
N SER A 78 -2.39 -40.93 -22.36
CA SER A 78 -1.79 -41.48 -21.15
C SER A 78 -1.56 -40.35 -20.14
N SER A 79 -1.98 -40.63 -18.93
CA SER A 79 -1.73 -39.86 -17.71
C SER A 79 -0.25 -39.58 -17.52
N GLY A 80 0.10 -38.32 -17.22
CA GLY A 80 1.38 -38.01 -16.58
C GLY A 80 2.01 -36.69 -16.99
N SER A 81 2.10 -35.78 -16.02
CA SER A 81 2.95 -34.57 -15.98
C SER A 81 2.54 -33.33 -16.80
N LYS A 82 1.71 -32.48 -16.19
CA LYS A 82 1.63 -31.03 -16.42
C LYS A 82 1.90 -30.37 -15.06
N ALA A 83 2.66 -29.30 -14.83
CA ALA A 83 3.56 -28.44 -15.60
C ALA A 83 4.59 -27.83 -14.60
N PRO A 84 5.77 -27.31 -15.03
CA PRO A 84 6.87 -27.00 -14.10
C PRO A 84 6.76 -25.73 -13.26
N ASN A 85 5.73 -24.89 -13.41
CA ASN A 85 5.50 -23.70 -12.59
C ASN A 85 4.01 -23.32 -12.65
N GLY A 86 3.38 -23.00 -11.51
CA GLY A 86 1.96 -22.67 -11.43
C GLY A 86 1.66 -21.69 -10.29
N LYS A 87 0.46 -21.06 -10.32
CA LYS A 87 -0.05 -20.36 -9.14
C LYS A 87 -0.53 -21.41 -8.14
N ASP A 88 0.13 -21.47 -6.99
CA ASP A 88 -0.16 -22.45 -5.98
C ASP A 88 -1.40 -22.07 -5.20
N SER A 89 -2.30 -23.05 -5.11
CA SER A 89 -3.44 -23.02 -4.20
C SER A 89 -2.94 -23.30 -2.78
N TYR A 90 -3.83 -23.39 -1.79
CA TYR A 90 -3.44 -23.59 -0.41
C TYR A 90 -2.51 -24.81 -0.22
N PRO A 91 -1.29 -24.65 0.35
CA PRO A 91 -0.31 -25.74 0.44
C PRO A 91 -0.71 -26.88 1.37
N ASP A 92 -0.13 -28.07 1.19
CA ASP A 92 -0.37 -29.23 2.07
C ASP A 92 0.53 -29.24 3.30
N LYS A 93 1.81 -28.88 3.15
CA LYS A 93 2.78 -28.95 4.25
C LYS A 93 2.65 -27.76 5.19
N ILE A 94 2.75 -28.00 6.50
CA ILE A 94 2.55 -26.97 7.52
C ILE A 94 3.49 -25.77 7.37
N TRP A 95 4.76 -25.99 7.02
CA TRP A 95 5.74 -24.90 6.85
C TRP A 95 5.45 -24.04 5.62
N GLU A 96 5.01 -24.66 4.53
CA GLU A 96 4.58 -23.96 3.31
C GLU A 96 3.28 -23.18 3.58
N ARG A 97 2.36 -23.73 4.39
CA ARG A 97 1.16 -23.03 4.86
C ARG A 97 1.51 -21.80 5.69
N LEU A 98 2.45 -21.90 6.63
CA LEU A 98 2.83 -20.76 7.47
C LEU A 98 3.41 -19.60 6.63
N ASP A 99 4.26 -19.88 5.65
CA ASP A 99 4.76 -18.86 4.73
C ASP A 99 3.64 -18.26 3.87
N TRP A 100 2.76 -19.11 3.32
CA TRP A 100 1.64 -18.71 2.48
C TRP A 100 0.64 -17.84 3.25
N ILE A 101 0.28 -18.22 4.47
CA ILE A 101 -0.62 -17.47 5.37
C ILE A 101 0.03 -16.17 5.83
N SER A 102 1.33 -16.21 6.18
CA SER A 102 2.07 -15.00 6.55
C SER A 102 2.00 -13.98 5.42
N ASP A 103 2.28 -14.39 4.19
CA ASP A 103 2.19 -13.52 3.03
C ASP A 103 0.75 -13.04 2.75
N LEU A 104 -0.26 -13.90 2.91
CA LEU A 104 -1.67 -13.51 2.78
C LEU A 104 -2.07 -12.39 3.76
N ILE A 105 -1.58 -12.45 5.00
CA ILE A 105 -1.94 -11.49 6.06
C ILE A 105 -1.17 -10.17 5.91
N ILE A 106 0.12 -10.22 5.58
CA ILE A 106 0.98 -9.03 5.48
C ILE A 106 0.92 -8.36 4.12
N ASN A 107 0.41 -9.04 3.09
CA ASN A 107 0.22 -8.45 1.78
C ASN A 107 -1.14 -7.73 1.72
N PHE A 108 -1.12 -6.41 1.73
CA PHE A 108 -2.35 -5.61 1.74
C PHE A 108 -2.98 -5.41 0.35
N ARG A 109 -2.19 -5.52 -0.74
CA ARG A 109 -2.61 -5.14 -2.11
C ARG A 109 -2.61 -6.30 -3.09
N GLY A 110 -2.00 -7.41 -2.72
CA GLY A 110 -1.95 -8.65 -3.47
C GLY A 110 -1.06 -8.71 -4.72
N PRO A 111 0.04 -7.93 -4.90
CA PRO A 111 0.98 -8.26 -5.97
C PRO A 111 1.39 -9.73 -5.84
N GLY A 112 1.34 -10.47 -6.95
CA GLY A 112 1.63 -11.90 -6.96
C GLY A 112 0.47 -12.81 -6.54
N TRP A 113 -0.70 -12.25 -6.22
CA TRP A 113 -1.91 -12.99 -5.89
C TRP A 113 -3.01 -12.80 -6.92
N ASN A 114 -3.90 -13.78 -7.06
CA ASN A 114 -5.07 -13.67 -7.94
C ASN A 114 -6.15 -12.71 -7.42
N TRP A 115 -6.14 -12.36 -6.13
CA TRP A 115 -7.02 -11.37 -5.53
C TRP A 115 -6.45 -9.94 -5.54
N ALA A 116 -5.31 -9.71 -6.21
CA ALA A 116 -4.67 -8.41 -6.37
C ALA A 116 -5.69 -7.29 -6.66
N ILE A 117 -5.56 -6.16 -5.96
CA ILE A 117 -6.46 -5.04 -6.19
C ILE A 117 -6.32 -4.52 -7.64
N PRO A 118 -7.40 -4.08 -8.29
CA PRO A 118 -7.36 -3.73 -9.72
C PRO A 118 -6.54 -2.47 -10.04
N ASN A 119 -6.15 -1.70 -9.02
CA ASN A 119 -5.45 -0.42 -9.17
C ASN A 119 -3.92 -0.54 -9.22
N ILE A 120 -3.35 -1.72 -8.96
CA ILE A 120 -1.91 -1.95 -9.14
C ILE A 120 -1.62 -2.53 -10.53
N PRO A 121 -0.43 -2.28 -11.10
CA PRO A 121 -0.01 -2.97 -12.32
C PRO A 121 0.01 -4.49 -12.11
N LYS A 122 -0.23 -5.26 -13.18
CA LYS A 122 -0.11 -6.74 -13.15
C LYS A 122 1.34 -7.15 -12.86
N SER A 123 1.61 -8.46 -12.75
CA SER A 123 3.01 -8.95 -12.69
C SER A 123 3.75 -8.68 -14.01
N PRO A 124 5.09 -8.56 -13.99
CA PRO A 124 5.86 -8.26 -15.21
C PRO A 124 5.94 -9.45 -16.17
N PRO A 125 6.21 -9.24 -17.47
CA PRO A 125 6.22 -10.31 -18.46
C PRO A 125 7.21 -11.44 -18.12
N PHE A 126 8.36 -11.11 -17.52
CA PHE A 126 9.33 -12.13 -17.12
C PHE A 126 8.80 -13.07 -16.03
N VAL A 127 7.81 -12.65 -15.22
CA VAL A 127 7.15 -13.53 -14.25
C VAL A 127 6.23 -14.50 -14.97
N TYR A 128 5.40 -14.01 -15.90
CA TYR A 128 4.53 -14.87 -16.72
C TYR A 128 5.34 -15.88 -17.55
N ASN A 129 6.45 -15.45 -18.16
CA ASN A 129 7.35 -16.33 -18.90
C ASN A 129 7.91 -17.45 -18.02
N LYS A 130 8.25 -17.16 -16.75
CA LYS A 130 8.69 -18.19 -15.80
C LYS A 130 7.56 -19.16 -15.43
N LEU A 131 6.32 -18.68 -15.39
CA LEU A 131 5.13 -19.50 -15.15
C LEU A 131 4.68 -20.31 -16.38
N GLY A 132 5.26 -20.08 -17.56
CA GLY A 132 4.75 -20.66 -18.81
C GLY A 132 3.36 -20.13 -19.20
N GLU A 133 2.95 -19.00 -18.63
CA GLU A 133 1.69 -18.32 -18.93
C GLU A 133 1.91 -17.21 -19.96
N PRO A 134 0.97 -16.96 -20.88
CA PRO A 134 1.08 -15.83 -21.81
C PRO A 134 0.95 -14.50 -21.06
N ALA A 135 1.96 -13.64 -21.23
CA ALA A 135 1.92 -12.27 -20.73
C ALA A 135 0.92 -11.42 -21.53
N ASP A 136 -0.09 -10.84 -20.87
CA ASP A 136 -1.04 -9.95 -21.52
C ASP A 136 -0.47 -8.54 -21.77
N GLU A 137 -1.14 -7.72 -22.57
CA GLU A 137 -0.71 -6.35 -22.85
C GLU A 137 -0.57 -5.50 -21.57
N ALA A 138 -1.50 -5.68 -20.62
CA ALA A 138 -1.47 -4.97 -19.34
C ALA A 138 -0.20 -5.27 -18.51
N SER A 139 0.39 -6.46 -18.61
CA SER A 139 1.64 -6.82 -17.92
C SER A 139 2.85 -6.02 -18.40
N ARG A 140 2.83 -5.55 -19.65
CA ARG A 140 3.92 -4.79 -20.30
C ARG A 140 3.99 -3.34 -19.80
N HIS A 141 2.92 -2.85 -19.17
CA HIS A 141 2.89 -1.51 -18.61
C HIS A 141 3.26 -1.54 -17.13
N ASP A 142 4.28 -0.77 -16.76
CA ASP A 142 4.71 -0.63 -15.36
C ASP A 142 3.84 0.33 -14.55
N ILE A 143 2.94 1.09 -15.19
CA ILE A 143 2.11 2.11 -14.55
C ILE A 143 0.64 1.75 -14.72
N SER A 144 -0.12 1.77 -13.62
CA SER A 144 -1.55 1.49 -13.64
C SER A 144 -2.35 2.68 -14.14
N ARG A 145 -3.65 2.46 -14.41
CA ARG A 145 -4.59 3.52 -14.81
C ARG A 145 -4.73 4.65 -13.79
N THR A 146 -4.36 4.40 -12.52
CA THR A 146 -4.37 5.41 -11.46
C THR A 146 -2.99 5.97 -11.17
N GLY A 147 -1.96 5.62 -11.95
CA GLY A 147 -0.61 6.14 -11.82
C GLY A 147 0.27 5.43 -10.78
N ILE A 148 -0.16 4.26 -10.28
CA ILE A 148 0.68 3.44 -9.40
C ILE A 148 1.73 2.74 -10.25
N LYS A 149 3.00 2.89 -9.90
CA LYS A 149 4.15 2.33 -10.62
C LYS A 149 4.65 1.06 -9.95
N ARG A 150 4.91 0.02 -10.75
CA ARG A 150 5.66 -1.18 -10.39
C ARG A 150 7.13 -0.98 -10.76
N PHE A 151 8.03 -1.59 -10.00
CA PHE A 151 9.46 -1.62 -10.31
C PHE A 151 9.87 -2.99 -10.81
N ASN A 152 10.71 -3.07 -11.83
CA ASN A 152 11.15 -4.34 -12.38
C ASN A 152 12.51 -4.78 -11.83
N THR A 153 13.29 -3.84 -11.28
CA THR A 153 14.64 -4.11 -10.76
C THR A 153 14.87 -3.51 -9.38
N ARG A 154 15.77 -4.13 -8.59
CA ARG A 154 16.19 -3.58 -7.28
C ARG A 154 16.86 -2.21 -7.42
N SER A 155 17.58 -1.98 -8.53
CA SER A 155 18.22 -0.69 -8.79
C SER A 155 17.20 0.43 -9.00
N GLU A 156 16.08 0.16 -9.69
CA GLU A 156 14.98 1.12 -9.80
C GLU A 156 14.35 1.44 -8.45
N VAL A 157 14.09 0.42 -7.62
CA VAL A 157 13.58 0.61 -6.25
C VAL A 157 14.54 1.50 -5.46
N PHE A 158 15.84 1.22 -5.50
CA PHE A 158 16.85 2.03 -4.80
C PHE A 158 16.81 3.49 -5.26
N ARG A 159 16.89 3.73 -6.58
CA ARG A 159 16.95 5.09 -7.15
C ARG A 159 15.70 5.93 -6.87
N VAL A 160 14.55 5.29 -6.69
CA VAL A 160 13.28 6.01 -6.47
C VAL A 160 12.93 6.10 -4.98
N GLN A 161 13.06 5.01 -4.24
CA GLN A 161 12.54 4.93 -2.87
C GLN A 161 13.53 5.46 -1.83
N VAL A 162 14.84 5.30 -2.01
CA VAL A 162 15.84 5.79 -1.04
C VAL A 162 15.87 7.31 -0.97
N PRO A 163 15.96 8.07 -2.09
CA PRO A 163 15.89 9.53 -2.03
C PRO A 163 14.57 10.02 -1.44
N ARG A 164 13.45 9.34 -1.78
CA ARG A 164 12.12 9.67 -1.24
C ARG A 164 12.07 9.49 0.28
N PHE A 165 12.66 8.42 0.82
CA PHE A 165 12.75 8.20 2.26
C PHE A 165 13.61 9.26 2.96
N ILE A 166 14.75 9.63 2.38
CA ILE A 166 15.62 10.68 2.93
C ILE A 166 14.88 12.03 2.95
N ILE A 167 14.25 12.42 1.84
CA ILE A 167 13.46 13.65 1.76
C ILE A 167 12.30 13.60 2.77
N GLY A 168 11.58 12.48 2.83
CA GLY A 168 10.47 12.28 3.76
C GLY A 168 10.92 12.40 5.22
N TYR A 169 12.10 11.89 5.57
CA TYR A 169 12.71 12.03 6.90
C TYR A 169 12.93 13.51 7.24
N CYS A 170 13.59 14.26 6.35
CA CYS A 170 13.85 15.69 6.57
C CYS A 170 12.55 16.50 6.67
N LEU A 171 11.55 16.22 5.81
CA LEU A 171 10.25 16.88 5.87
C LEU A 171 9.50 16.53 7.16
N LEU A 172 9.62 15.30 7.65
CA LEU A 172 9.01 14.88 8.91
C LEU A 172 9.66 15.61 10.09
N ASP A 173 10.98 15.79 10.08
CA ASP A 173 11.69 16.59 11.08
C ASP A 173 11.19 18.04 11.12
N VAL A 174 11.03 18.66 9.95
CA VAL A 174 10.47 20.02 9.80
C VAL A 174 9.05 20.09 10.37
N VAL A 175 8.14 19.24 9.87
CA VAL A 175 6.73 19.28 10.27
C VAL A 175 6.58 19.03 11.77
N LYS A 176 7.28 18.03 12.29
CA LYS A 176 7.24 17.69 13.72
C LYS A 176 7.77 18.85 14.58
N THR A 177 8.89 19.47 14.19
CA THR A 177 9.44 20.61 14.92
C THR A 177 8.48 21.81 14.93
N ILE A 178 7.79 22.08 13.81
CA ILE A 178 6.76 23.13 13.78
C ILE A 178 5.61 22.77 14.73
N MET A 179 5.10 21.53 14.68
CA MET A 179 4.01 21.07 15.54
C MET A 179 4.36 21.12 17.03
N MET A 180 5.62 20.88 17.40
CA MET A 180 6.07 20.98 18.79
C MET A 180 5.90 22.37 19.38
N ASN A 181 5.96 23.43 18.57
CA ASN A 181 5.86 24.78 19.09
C ASN A 181 4.41 25.22 19.36
N ASP A 182 3.40 24.49 18.89
CA ASP A 182 1.98 24.86 19.06
C ASP A 182 1.24 23.82 19.92
N ALA A 183 0.80 24.26 21.12
CA ALA A 183 0.08 23.43 22.08
C ALA A 183 -1.18 22.76 21.52
N TYR A 184 -1.74 23.28 20.42
CA TYR A 184 -2.81 22.59 19.69
C TYR A 184 -2.43 21.16 19.32
N PHE A 185 -1.21 20.90 18.83
CA PHE A 185 -0.84 19.54 18.40
C PHE A 185 -0.64 18.58 19.58
N TRP A 186 -0.62 19.09 20.80
CA TRP A 186 -0.42 18.29 22.01
C TRP A 186 -1.75 17.94 22.68
N LEU A 187 -2.67 18.90 22.68
CA LEU A 187 -3.90 18.87 23.49
C LEU A 187 -5.18 18.97 22.66
N GLY A 188 -5.06 19.20 21.34
CA GLY A 188 -6.17 19.63 20.50
C GLY A 188 -6.60 21.08 20.78
N PRO A 189 -7.81 21.48 20.37
CA PRO A 189 -8.35 22.82 20.67
C PRO A 189 -8.30 23.15 22.16
N ASN A 190 -7.60 24.23 22.52
CA ASN A 190 -7.31 24.63 23.88
C ASN A 190 -7.13 26.16 24.00
N ASN A 191 -6.98 26.65 25.23
CA ASN A 191 -6.83 28.07 25.55
C ASN A 191 -5.40 28.48 25.97
N TYR A 192 -4.40 27.61 25.78
CA TYR A 192 -3.00 27.93 26.06
C TYR A 192 -2.46 28.98 25.08
N ALA A 193 -1.40 29.67 25.49
CA ALA A 193 -0.72 30.62 24.63
C ALA A 193 -0.25 29.95 23.33
N MET A 194 -0.59 30.57 22.21
CA MET A 194 -0.19 30.13 20.88
C MET A 194 1.14 30.81 20.50
N PRO A 195 1.95 30.23 19.60
CA PRO A 195 3.09 30.92 19.01
C PRO A 195 2.69 32.25 18.40
N THR A 196 3.57 33.26 18.50
CA THR A 196 3.30 34.62 18.03
C THR A 196 2.81 34.65 16.58
N HIS A 197 3.42 33.85 15.69
CA HIS A 197 3.03 33.77 14.28
C HIS A 197 1.64 33.16 14.05
N VAL A 198 1.17 32.27 14.94
CA VAL A 198 -0.17 31.66 14.89
C VAL A 198 -1.21 32.58 15.54
N ALA A 199 -0.81 33.32 16.58
CA ALA A 199 -1.68 34.23 17.32
C ALA A 199 -2.18 35.40 16.44
N VAL A 200 -1.33 35.92 15.55
CA VAL A 200 -1.69 37.01 14.61
C VAL A 200 -2.60 36.57 13.46
N MET A 201 -2.77 35.26 13.23
CA MET A 201 -3.65 34.74 12.18
C MET A 201 -5.13 34.92 12.55
N SER A 202 -5.98 35.18 11.56
CA SER A 202 -7.44 35.11 11.74
C SER A 202 -7.88 33.69 12.11
N PRO A 203 -9.04 33.50 12.77
CA PRO A 203 -9.50 32.16 13.18
C PRO A 203 -9.57 31.15 12.04
N ILE A 204 -10.00 31.59 10.85
CA ILE A 204 -10.11 30.75 9.65
C ILE A 204 -8.72 30.33 9.17
N ILE A 205 -7.80 31.29 9.01
CA ILE A 205 -6.43 31.01 8.54
C ILE A 205 -5.72 30.09 9.53
N ARG A 206 -5.92 30.29 10.84
CA ARG A 206 -5.36 29.44 11.89
C ARG A 206 -5.85 28.00 11.78
N SER A 207 -7.16 27.81 11.57
CA SER A 207 -7.77 26.49 11.38
C SER A 207 -7.17 25.80 10.16
N LEU A 208 -7.12 26.50 9.03
CA LEU A 208 -6.55 25.98 7.78
C LEU A 208 -5.07 25.64 7.93
N TYR A 209 -4.28 26.50 8.58
CA TYR A 209 -2.86 26.26 8.85
C TYR A 209 -2.65 24.96 9.63
N ARG A 210 -3.38 24.79 10.74
CA ARG A 210 -3.28 23.59 11.58
C ARG A 210 -3.73 22.33 10.86
N GLU A 211 -4.81 22.42 10.09
CA GLU A 211 -5.32 21.31 9.30
C GLU A 211 -4.37 20.90 8.18
N LEU A 212 -3.80 21.86 7.45
CA LEU A 212 -2.80 21.62 6.41
C LEU A 212 -1.53 21.00 7.00
N LEU A 213 -1.10 21.47 8.17
CA LEU A 213 0.06 20.92 8.86
C LEU A 213 -0.22 19.49 9.34
N SER A 214 -1.40 19.23 9.92
CA SER A 214 -1.86 17.86 10.24
C SER A 214 -1.88 16.96 9.01
N MET A 215 -2.44 17.41 7.88
CA MET A 215 -2.47 16.64 6.64
C MET A 215 -1.06 16.34 6.13
N ALA A 216 -0.15 17.31 6.17
CA ALA A 216 1.26 17.09 5.82
C ALA A 216 1.89 16.02 6.73
N GLY A 217 1.67 16.13 8.05
CA GLY A 217 2.11 15.15 9.03
C GLY A 217 1.61 13.73 8.73
N VAL A 218 0.31 13.56 8.44
CA VAL A 218 -0.27 12.27 8.04
C VAL A 218 0.38 11.75 6.76
N LEU A 219 0.42 12.56 5.70
CA LEU A 219 0.91 12.14 4.38
C LEU A 219 2.38 11.69 4.45
N ILE A 220 3.23 12.48 5.10
CA ILE A 220 4.66 12.17 5.24
C ILE A 220 4.83 10.92 6.11
N SER A 221 4.15 10.84 7.26
CA SER A 221 4.29 9.69 8.17
C SER A 221 3.85 8.38 7.52
N LEU A 222 2.70 8.39 6.81
CA LEU A 222 2.23 7.22 6.07
C LEU A 222 3.21 6.82 4.97
N ASP A 223 3.71 7.78 4.19
CA ASP A 223 4.67 7.49 3.14
C ASP A 223 5.94 6.86 3.71
N MET A 224 6.49 7.41 4.80
CA MET A 224 7.66 6.88 5.49
C MET A 224 7.45 5.46 6.00
N VAL A 225 6.32 5.18 6.68
CA VAL A 225 6.00 3.84 7.18
C VAL A 225 5.87 2.84 6.03
N PHE A 226 5.19 3.21 4.94
CA PHE A 226 5.03 2.30 3.80
C PHE A 226 6.32 2.11 2.98
N LEU A 227 7.25 3.05 3.03
CA LEU A 227 8.58 2.90 2.43
C LEU A 227 9.48 1.90 3.19
N LEU A 228 9.22 1.62 4.47
CA LEU A 228 9.99 0.62 5.22
C LEU A 228 9.92 -0.77 4.57
N ALA A 229 8.76 -1.15 4.02
CA ALA A 229 8.56 -2.47 3.42
C ALA A 229 9.48 -2.73 2.19
N PRO A 230 9.52 -1.88 1.14
CA PRO A 230 10.48 -2.06 0.05
C PRO A 230 11.94 -1.87 0.47
N LEU A 231 12.25 -0.97 1.40
CA LEU A 231 13.63 -0.75 1.85
C LEU A 231 14.17 -1.99 2.59
N ILE A 232 13.39 -2.55 3.50
CA ILE A 232 13.79 -3.75 4.27
C ILE A 232 13.65 -4.99 3.39
N GLY A 233 12.48 -5.24 2.83
CA GLY A 233 12.20 -6.48 2.12
C GLY A 233 12.99 -6.62 0.82
N CYS A 234 12.95 -5.60 -0.04
CA CYS A 234 13.58 -5.65 -1.34
C CYS A 234 15.05 -5.22 -1.33
N LEU A 235 15.40 -4.11 -0.67
CA LEU A 235 16.77 -3.57 -0.74
C LEU A 235 17.70 -4.22 0.27
N LEU A 236 17.31 -4.35 1.53
CA LEU A 236 18.17 -4.92 2.58
C LEU A 236 18.23 -6.45 2.50
N LEU A 237 17.08 -7.13 2.54
CA LEU A 237 17.02 -8.60 2.62
C LEU A 237 17.06 -9.26 1.22
N GLY A 238 16.46 -8.64 0.22
CA GLY A 238 16.45 -9.13 -1.17
C GLY A 238 15.72 -10.48 -1.35
N PRO A 239 15.74 -11.05 -2.57
CA PRO A 239 15.02 -12.28 -2.88
C PRO A 239 15.80 -13.53 -2.44
N SER A 240 16.03 -13.66 -1.13
CA SER A 240 16.63 -14.83 -0.47
C SER A 240 15.64 -15.99 -0.36
N SER A 241 16.11 -17.18 0.06
CA SER A 241 15.24 -18.34 0.33
C SER A 241 14.16 -18.06 1.37
N PHE A 242 14.42 -17.14 2.31
CA PHE A 242 13.46 -16.73 3.35
C PHE A 242 12.45 -15.68 2.86
N MET A 243 12.94 -14.68 2.10
CA MET A 243 12.09 -13.60 1.61
C MET A 243 11.22 -14.01 0.43
N GLY A 244 11.72 -14.91 -0.43
CA GLY A 244 10.99 -15.37 -1.61
C GLY A 244 10.52 -14.20 -2.48
N LEU A 245 9.20 -14.14 -2.73
CA LEU A 245 8.57 -13.05 -3.50
C LEU A 245 8.63 -11.70 -2.78
N ARG A 246 8.64 -11.68 -1.45
CA ARG A 246 8.73 -10.45 -0.65
C ARG A 246 10.09 -9.77 -0.79
N GLY A 247 11.07 -10.41 -1.44
CA GLY A 247 12.33 -9.76 -1.79
C GLY A 247 12.34 -9.09 -3.16
N GLU A 248 11.27 -9.25 -3.95
CA GLU A 248 11.22 -8.83 -5.34
C GLU A 248 10.82 -7.36 -5.51
N ALA A 249 11.44 -6.68 -6.47
CA ALA A 249 11.15 -5.27 -6.76
C ALA A 249 9.69 -5.04 -7.18
N TRP A 250 9.15 -5.96 -7.98
CA TRP A 250 7.79 -5.85 -8.51
C TRP A 250 6.71 -6.11 -7.46
N TYR A 251 7.10 -6.63 -6.29
CA TYR A 251 6.22 -6.86 -5.15
C TYR A 251 5.84 -5.57 -4.42
N TYR A 252 6.56 -4.47 -4.66
CA TYR A 252 6.35 -3.20 -3.97
C TYR A 252 5.99 -2.05 -4.94
N PRO A 253 4.77 -2.05 -5.53
CA PRO A 253 4.29 -0.89 -6.27
C PRO A 253 4.24 0.36 -5.41
N THR A 254 4.33 1.55 -6.02
CA THR A 254 4.26 2.83 -5.31
C THR A 254 2.96 2.95 -4.49
N THR A 255 3.08 3.58 -3.32
CA THR A 255 1.98 3.77 -2.38
C THR A 255 0.85 4.60 -3.00
N TRP A 256 1.19 5.79 -3.49
CA TRP A 256 0.22 6.77 -3.98
C TRP A 256 -0.06 6.59 -5.47
N GLY A 257 -1.29 6.92 -5.86
CA GLY A 257 -1.65 7.14 -7.26
C GLY A 257 -1.29 8.55 -7.73
N SER A 258 -1.46 8.80 -9.01
CA SER A 258 -1.25 10.12 -9.61
C SER A 258 -2.31 11.11 -9.14
N PHE A 259 -1.87 12.29 -8.72
CA PHE A 259 -2.77 13.42 -8.41
C PHE A 259 -3.58 13.89 -9.62
N SER A 260 -3.15 13.56 -10.85
CA SER A 260 -3.96 13.81 -12.05
C SER A 260 -5.32 13.10 -12.02
N VAL A 261 -5.46 12.03 -11.23
CA VAL A 261 -6.72 11.34 -11.03
C VAL A 261 -7.74 12.24 -10.32
N ILE A 262 -7.29 13.12 -9.42
CA ILE A 262 -8.16 14.12 -8.77
C ILE A 262 -8.67 15.11 -9.80
N ALA A 263 -7.77 15.63 -10.65
CA ALA A 263 -8.17 16.55 -11.73
C ALA A 263 -9.22 15.92 -12.66
N ASN A 264 -9.10 14.63 -12.97
CA ASN A 264 -10.01 13.97 -13.89
C ASN A 264 -11.30 13.42 -13.25
N LYS A 265 -11.28 13.08 -11.95
CA LYS A 265 -12.39 12.37 -11.28
C LYS A 265 -12.84 12.99 -9.94
N GLY A 266 -12.34 14.18 -9.61
CA GLY A 266 -12.71 14.91 -8.40
C GLY A 266 -12.42 14.15 -7.11
N LEU A 267 -13.31 14.30 -6.13
CA LEU A 267 -13.22 13.69 -4.81
C LEU A 267 -13.27 12.15 -4.86
N ALA A 268 -14.05 11.59 -5.80
CA ALA A 268 -14.05 10.15 -6.05
C ALA A 268 -12.69 9.67 -6.59
N GLY A 269 -12.01 10.50 -7.38
CA GLY A 269 -10.65 10.26 -7.84
C GLY A 269 -9.61 10.28 -6.73
N LEU A 270 -9.75 11.22 -5.78
CA LEU A 270 -8.90 11.32 -4.60
C LEU A 270 -8.90 10.00 -3.83
N TRP A 271 -10.06 9.58 -3.32
CA TRP A 271 -10.17 8.37 -2.50
C TRP A 271 -10.04 7.07 -3.31
N GLY A 272 -10.60 7.04 -4.52
CA GLY A 272 -10.69 5.84 -5.34
C GLY A 272 -9.44 5.51 -6.17
N GLY A 273 -8.46 6.42 -6.24
CA GLY A 273 -7.26 6.23 -7.06
C GLY A 273 -5.98 6.91 -6.56
N ALA A 274 -6.04 8.15 -6.07
CA ALA A 274 -4.84 8.88 -5.64
C ALA A 274 -4.36 8.47 -4.23
N TRP A 275 -5.29 8.33 -3.28
CA TRP A 275 -5.04 7.88 -1.91
C TRP A 275 -4.45 6.46 -1.90
N HIS A 276 -3.63 6.09 -0.91
CA HIS A 276 -2.68 4.97 -0.93
C HIS A 276 -3.19 3.55 -1.32
N GLN A 277 -4.49 3.29 -1.41
CA GLN A 277 -5.11 2.01 -1.82
C GLN A 277 -4.74 0.76 -0.99
N ILE A 278 -3.99 0.89 0.11
CA ILE A 278 -3.50 -0.24 0.92
C ILE A 278 -4.65 -1.03 1.55
N PHE A 279 -5.65 -0.37 2.11
CA PHE A 279 -6.80 -1.04 2.74
C PHE A 279 -7.94 -1.34 1.76
N ARG A 280 -7.73 -1.20 0.45
CA ARG A 280 -8.81 -1.30 -0.54
C ARG A 280 -9.50 -2.66 -0.53
N LEU A 281 -8.75 -3.74 -0.34
CA LEU A 281 -9.30 -5.09 -0.29
C LEU A 281 -10.40 -5.15 0.79
N ILE A 282 -10.01 -4.97 2.05
CA ILE A 282 -10.90 -5.12 3.20
C ILE A 282 -12.11 -4.16 3.15
N PHE A 283 -11.93 -2.94 2.63
CA PHE A 283 -13.00 -1.95 2.55
C PHE A 283 -14.02 -2.28 1.44
N SER A 284 -13.60 -2.97 0.38
CA SER A 284 -14.48 -3.32 -0.75
C SER A 284 -15.04 -4.74 -0.67
N SER A 285 -14.46 -5.63 0.14
CA SER A 285 -14.86 -7.03 0.26
C SER A 285 -16.34 -7.26 0.53
N PRO A 286 -17.03 -6.55 1.44
CA PRO A 286 -18.47 -6.76 1.65
C PRO A 286 -19.29 -6.50 0.38
N THR A 287 -18.99 -5.43 -0.34
CA THR A 287 -19.69 -5.09 -1.59
C THR A 287 -19.36 -6.07 -2.70
N ASN A 288 -18.08 -6.45 -2.84
CA ASN A 288 -17.66 -7.42 -3.85
C ASN A 288 -18.33 -8.78 -3.62
N TYR A 289 -18.47 -9.19 -2.36
CA TYR A 289 -19.19 -10.41 -1.99
C TYR A 289 -20.66 -10.33 -2.42
N LEU A 290 -21.35 -9.22 -2.11
CA LEU A 290 -22.75 -9.04 -2.48
C LEU A 290 -22.96 -9.07 -4.01
N ILE A 291 -22.05 -8.45 -4.76
CA ILE A 291 -22.07 -8.48 -6.24
C ILE A 291 -21.83 -9.90 -6.77
N THR A 292 -20.80 -10.58 -6.27
CA THR A 292 -20.38 -11.90 -6.77
C THR A 292 -21.45 -12.97 -6.54
N ASN A 293 -22.21 -12.85 -5.45
CA ASN A 293 -23.30 -13.77 -5.13
C ASN A 293 -24.65 -13.34 -5.76
N GLY A 294 -24.66 -12.33 -6.62
CA GLY A 294 -25.87 -11.91 -7.35
C GLY A 294 -26.88 -11.11 -6.52
N TYR A 295 -26.55 -10.71 -5.28
CA TYR A 295 -27.42 -9.89 -4.44
C TYR A 295 -27.48 -8.42 -4.90
N LEU A 296 -26.45 -7.94 -5.60
CA LEU A 296 -26.34 -6.58 -6.09
C LEU A 296 -25.85 -6.54 -7.55
N ASP A 297 -26.44 -5.67 -8.37
CA ASP A 297 -25.93 -5.37 -9.72
C ASP A 297 -24.78 -4.37 -9.64
N ALA A 298 -23.59 -4.78 -10.08
CA ALA A 298 -22.37 -3.97 -10.09
C ALA A 298 -22.52 -2.60 -10.79
N LYS A 299 -23.44 -2.48 -11.76
CA LYS A 299 -23.61 -1.26 -12.54
C LYS A 299 -24.59 -0.26 -11.91
N SER A 300 -25.44 -0.74 -10.99
CA SER A 300 -26.51 0.09 -10.41
C SER A 300 -25.99 1.21 -9.51
N SER A 301 -26.74 2.32 -9.47
CA SER A 301 -26.43 3.44 -8.58
C SER A 301 -26.56 3.06 -7.10
N THR A 302 -27.52 2.18 -6.78
CA THR A 302 -27.71 1.63 -5.43
C THR A 302 -26.47 0.89 -4.96
N THR A 303 -25.88 0.04 -5.81
CA THR A 303 -24.63 -0.67 -5.48
C THR A 303 -23.49 0.30 -5.22
N LYS A 304 -23.37 1.39 -5.99
CA LYS A 304 -22.33 2.42 -5.77
C LYS A 304 -22.52 3.14 -4.44
N LEU A 305 -23.77 3.40 -4.04
CA LEU A 305 -24.09 3.99 -2.74
C LEU A 305 -23.74 3.04 -1.59
N ILE A 306 -24.14 1.77 -1.69
CA ILE A 306 -23.82 0.72 -0.71
C ILE A 306 -22.30 0.55 -0.61
N ALA A 307 -21.59 0.53 -1.74
CA ALA A 307 -20.14 0.46 -1.79
C ALA A 307 -19.49 1.62 -1.04
N SER A 308 -19.99 2.83 -1.26
CA SER A 308 -19.48 4.03 -0.58
C SER A 308 -19.74 3.95 0.93
N PHE A 309 -20.91 3.48 1.35
CA PHE A 309 -21.23 3.28 2.75
C PHE A 309 -20.27 2.29 3.42
N PHE A 310 -20.03 1.11 2.83
CA PHE A 310 -19.09 0.14 3.40
C PHE A 310 -17.66 0.68 3.44
N VAL A 311 -17.18 1.26 2.33
CA VAL A 311 -15.79 1.73 2.24
C VAL A 311 -15.52 2.83 3.27
N PHE A 312 -16.37 3.85 3.33
CA PHE A 312 -16.17 4.97 4.25
C PHE A 312 -16.59 4.64 5.69
N GLY A 313 -17.60 3.79 5.89
CA GLY A 313 -18.03 3.32 7.19
C GLY A 313 -16.96 2.48 7.88
N ILE A 314 -16.39 1.50 7.17
CA ILE A 314 -15.29 0.68 7.71
C ILE A 314 -14.04 1.53 7.94
N SER A 315 -13.71 2.45 7.03
CA SER A 315 -12.60 3.39 7.25
C SER A 315 -12.82 4.27 8.48
N GLY A 316 -14.05 4.74 8.70
CA GLY A 316 -14.45 5.50 9.88
C GLY A 316 -14.29 4.71 11.18
N LEU A 317 -14.80 3.48 11.21
CA LEU A 317 -14.69 2.59 12.37
C LEU A 317 -13.24 2.22 12.68
N LEU A 318 -12.41 2.02 11.66
CA LEU A 318 -10.97 1.80 11.81
C LEU A 318 -10.35 2.94 12.64
N HIS A 319 -10.56 4.18 12.21
CA HIS A 319 -10.00 5.36 12.88
C HIS A 319 -10.66 5.65 14.24
N ALA A 320 -11.95 5.33 14.41
CA ALA A 320 -12.60 5.36 15.71
C ALA A 320 -11.94 4.39 16.70
N GLY A 321 -11.55 3.19 16.24
CA GLY A 321 -10.78 2.24 17.04
C GLY A 321 -9.50 2.84 17.58
N GLY A 322 -8.76 3.57 16.74
CA GLY A 322 -7.57 4.30 17.18
C GLY A 322 -7.89 5.43 18.17
N SER A 323 -8.96 6.19 17.92
CA SER A 323 -9.42 7.27 18.82
C SER A 323 -9.81 6.74 20.21
N ILE A 324 -10.52 5.61 20.28
CA ILE A 324 -10.97 4.97 21.52
C ILE A 324 -9.80 4.45 22.36
N SER A 325 -8.75 3.95 21.71
CA SER A 325 -7.60 3.38 22.41
C SER A 325 -6.60 4.42 22.90
N GLN A 326 -6.84 5.71 22.65
CA GLN A 326 -6.01 6.78 23.20
C GLN A 326 -6.34 7.03 24.68
N ILE A 327 -5.31 7.41 25.45
CA ILE A 327 -5.44 7.67 26.89
C ILE A 327 -6.16 9.01 27.16
N PRO A 328 -5.84 10.12 26.45
CA PRO A 328 -6.57 11.37 26.61
C PRO A 328 -8.03 11.28 26.13
N ASP A 329 -8.85 12.23 26.57
CA ASP A 329 -10.24 12.36 26.12
C ASP A 329 -10.30 12.79 24.63
N THR A 330 -10.63 11.84 23.77
CA THR A 330 -10.80 12.01 22.32
C THR A 330 -12.27 12.15 21.94
N ARG A 331 -12.56 12.28 20.64
CA ARG A 331 -13.91 12.25 20.09
C ARG A 331 -14.03 11.10 19.08
N PRO A 332 -14.26 9.86 19.53
CA PRO A 332 -14.34 8.67 18.66
C PRO A 332 -15.31 8.74 17.50
N TRP A 333 -16.34 9.60 17.59
CA TRP A 333 -17.31 9.80 16.51
C TRP A 333 -16.85 10.81 15.45
N SER A 334 -15.79 11.58 15.67
CA SER A 334 -15.28 12.54 14.69
C SER A 334 -14.69 11.86 13.46
N PRO A 335 -13.83 10.81 13.55
CA PRO A 335 -13.36 10.11 12.37
C PRO A 335 -14.48 9.45 11.54
N PRO A 336 -15.45 8.70 12.12
CA PRO A 336 -16.61 8.20 11.38
C PRO A 336 -17.38 9.29 10.64
N LYS A 337 -17.64 10.44 11.29
CA LYS A 337 -18.29 11.59 10.64
C LYS A 337 -17.46 12.10 9.46
N PHE A 338 -16.15 12.30 9.64
CA PHE A 338 -15.25 12.73 8.58
C PHE A 338 -15.29 11.81 7.36
N PHE A 339 -15.16 10.50 7.57
CA PHE A 339 -15.15 9.54 6.46
C PHE A 339 -16.52 9.42 5.79
N MET A 340 -17.62 9.38 6.55
CA MET A 340 -18.96 9.35 5.96
C MET A 340 -19.30 10.61 5.17
N LEU A 341 -18.80 11.78 5.59
CA LEU A 341 -18.91 13.02 4.82
C LEU A 341 -18.19 12.94 3.47
N GLN A 342 -17.17 12.09 3.30
CA GLN A 342 -16.56 11.90 1.98
C GLN A 342 -17.51 11.19 1.00
N ALA A 343 -18.31 10.24 1.48
CA ALA A 343 -19.37 9.62 0.67
C ALA A 343 -20.40 10.67 0.23
N VAL A 344 -20.83 11.51 1.17
CA VAL A 344 -21.76 12.63 0.88
C VAL A 344 -21.14 13.59 -0.13
N GLY A 345 -19.88 13.99 0.05
CA GLY A 345 -19.17 14.88 -0.88
C GLY A 345 -19.08 14.31 -2.29
N ILE A 346 -18.87 13.00 -2.43
CA ILE A 346 -18.84 12.32 -3.74
C ILE A 346 -20.23 12.32 -4.38
N ILE A 347 -21.28 12.03 -3.61
CA ILE A 347 -22.66 12.04 -4.09
C ILE A 347 -23.05 13.45 -4.55
N LEU A 348 -22.74 14.48 -3.75
CA LEU A 348 -23.00 15.88 -4.09
C LEU A 348 -22.25 16.31 -5.35
N GLN A 349 -20.96 15.96 -5.48
CA GLN A 349 -20.19 16.27 -6.68
C GLN A 349 -20.79 15.58 -7.91
N THR A 350 -21.13 14.30 -7.78
CA THR A 350 -21.70 13.51 -8.87
C THR A 350 -23.08 14.02 -9.29
N GLY A 351 -23.96 14.31 -8.33
CA GLY A 351 -25.27 14.89 -8.56
C GLY A 351 -25.17 16.25 -9.24
N SER A 352 -24.25 17.11 -8.78
CA SER A 352 -23.98 18.41 -9.41
C SER A 352 -23.52 18.26 -10.87
N CYS A 353 -22.67 17.28 -11.15
CA CYS A 353 -22.24 16.97 -12.52
C CYS A 353 -23.39 16.51 -13.42
N VAL A 354 -24.38 15.79 -12.88
CA VAL A 354 -25.58 15.37 -13.61
C VAL A 354 -26.49 16.57 -13.91
N VAL A 355 -26.79 17.36 -12.88
CA VAL A 355 -27.66 18.55 -12.99
C VAL A 355 -27.06 19.58 -13.95
N LEU A 356 -25.76 19.85 -13.85
CA LEU A 356 -25.05 20.83 -14.66
C LEU A 356 -24.47 20.24 -15.96
N SER A 357 -24.87 19.03 -16.34
CA SER A 357 -24.26 18.29 -17.46
C SER A 357 -24.27 19.05 -18.78
N GLN A 358 -25.32 19.84 -19.06
CA GLN A 358 -25.41 20.65 -20.28
C GLN A 358 -24.32 21.74 -20.33
N TYR A 359 -24.06 22.41 -19.21
CA TYR A 359 -23.02 23.44 -19.09
C TYR A 359 -21.61 22.84 -19.11
N ILE A 360 -21.42 21.71 -18.40
CA ILE A 360 -20.13 21.03 -18.28
C ILE A 360 -19.66 20.47 -19.64
N LYS A 361 -20.57 20.07 -20.52
CA LYS A 361 -20.21 19.60 -21.88
C LYS A 361 -19.46 20.66 -22.68
N ASN A 362 -19.85 21.93 -22.53
CA ASN A 362 -19.26 23.06 -23.26
C ASN A 362 -18.08 23.71 -22.52
N THR A 363 -17.77 23.26 -21.30
CA THR A 363 -16.67 23.81 -20.50
C THR A 363 -15.32 23.21 -20.93
N PRO A 364 -14.27 24.02 -21.17
CA PRO A 364 -12.95 23.53 -21.50
C PRO A 364 -12.39 22.54 -20.47
N ARG A 365 -11.63 21.54 -20.93
CA ARG A 365 -11.05 20.50 -20.07
C ARG A 365 -10.23 21.05 -18.89
N PRO A 366 -9.33 22.05 -19.06
CA PRO A 366 -8.56 22.58 -17.94
C PRO A 366 -9.43 23.18 -16.84
N VAL A 367 -10.52 23.88 -17.23
CA VAL A 367 -11.46 24.47 -16.28
C VAL A 367 -12.17 23.38 -15.47
N ARG A 368 -12.69 22.34 -16.13
CA ARG A 368 -13.31 21.19 -15.44
C ARG A 368 -12.34 20.50 -14.47
N GLN A 369 -11.09 20.35 -14.90
CA GLN A 369 -10.04 19.75 -14.09
C GLN A 369 -9.70 20.60 -12.86
N ALA A 370 -9.58 21.92 -13.04
CA ALA A 370 -9.38 22.86 -11.95
C ALA A 370 -10.56 22.82 -10.97
N THR A 371 -11.80 22.83 -11.44
CA THR A 371 -12.99 22.72 -10.59
C THR A 371 -13.03 21.42 -9.79
N ASN A 372 -12.61 20.30 -10.39
CA ASN A 372 -12.50 19.03 -9.67
C ASN A 372 -11.47 19.07 -8.53
N VAL A 373 -10.31 19.68 -8.77
CA VAL A 373 -9.25 19.84 -7.76
C VAL A 373 -9.73 20.78 -6.66
N VAL A 374 -10.27 21.95 -7.03
CA VAL A 374 -10.79 22.94 -6.07
C VAL A 374 -11.88 22.32 -5.22
N TYR A 375 -12.85 21.63 -5.80
CA TYR A 375 -13.91 20.95 -5.06
C TYR A 375 -13.35 19.94 -4.06
N ALA A 376 -12.42 19.07 -4.50
CA ALA A 376 -11.86 18.05 -3.63
C ALA A 376 -11.06 18.65 -2.46
N LEU A 377 -10.27 19.70 -2.72
CA LEU A 377 -9.51 20.41 -1.69
C LEU A 377 -10.43 21.16 -0.73
N SER A 378 -11.40 21.92 -1.25
CA SER A 378 -12.36 22.66 -0.42
C SER A 378 -13.21 21.72 0.44
N TRP A 379 -13.65 20.57 -0.10
CA TRP A 379 -14.38 19.58 0.69
C TRP A 379 -13.51 18.96 1.78
N GLY A 380 -12.24 18.66 1.46
CA GLY A 380 -11.25 18.21 2.41
C GLY A 380 -11.12 19.21 3.57
N LEU A 381 -10.84 20.47 3.28
CA LEU A 381 -10.67 21.55 4.26
C LEU A 381 -11.94 21.86 5.07
N LEU A 382 -13.12 21.66 4.49
CA LEU A 382 -14.38 21.87 5.20
C LEU A 382 -14.64 20.78 6.26
N THR A 383 -14.08 19.58 6.05
CA THR A 383 -14.41 18.39 6.85
C THR A 383 -13.23 17.87 7.67
N GLY A 384 -11.99 18.17 7.29
CA GLY A 384 -10.78 17.56 7.85
C GLY A 384 -10.45 18.03 9.25
N TRP A 385 -10.95 19.17 9.71
CA TRP A 385 -10.85 19.59 11.11
C TRP A 385 -11.40 18.51 12.08
N LEU A 386 -12.43 17.75 11.69
CA LEU A 386 -13.00 16.67 12.51
C LEU A 386 -11.95 15.63 12.91
N ILE A 387 -11.11 15.22 11.95
CA ILE A 387 -10.07 14.22 12.19
C ILE A 387 -8.79 14.86 12.73
N ALA A 388 -8.44 16.07 12.29
CA ALA A 388 -7.25 16.77 12.75
C ALA A 388 -7.34 17.12 14.25
N ASP A 389 -8.50 17.60 14.71
CA ASP A 389 -8.74 17.88 16.13
C ASP A 389 -8.66 16.61 16.98
N ASP A 390 -9.23 15.51 16.50
CA ASP A 390 -9.25 14.23 17.21
C ASP A 390 -7.83 13.68 17.39
N PHE A 391 -7.04 13.71 16.31
CA PHE A 391 -5.63 13.37 16.30
C PHE A 391 -4.82 14.20 17.29
N ALA A 392 -5.09 15.50 17.31
CA ALA A 392 -4.43 16.43 18.22
C ALA A 392 -4.81 16.19 19.69
N ARG A 393 -6.11 15.99 19.99
CA ARG A 393 -6.60 15.64 21.34
C ARG A 393 -5.98 14.35 21.87
N GLY A 394 -5.90 13.33 21.02
CA GLY A 394 -5.35 12.04 21.39
C GLY A 394 -3.82 12.00 21.48
N GLY A 395 -3.15 13.13 21.18
CA GLY A 395 -1.69 13.23 21.24
C GLY A 395 -0.97 12.39 20.18
N ILE A 396 -1.59 12.17 19.00
CA ILE A 396 -0.93 11.42 17.92
C ILE A 396 0.37 12.10 17.49
N TRP A 397 0.37 13.43 17.48
CA TRP A 397 1.51 14.24 17.08
C TRP A 397 2.63 14.23 18.10
N LEU A 398 2.42 13.67 19.30
CA LEU A 398 3.47 13.51 20.31
C LEU A 398 4.35 12.30 20.03
N TYR A 399 3.98 11.44 19.09
CA TYR A 399 4.87 10.37 18.62
C TYR A 399 6.20 10.91 18.12
N GLU A 400 7.27 10.15 18.36
CA GLU A 400 8.62 10.44 17.86
C GLU A 400 9.00 9.46 16.75
N PRO A 401 8.67 9.76 15.48
CA PRO A 401 8.86 8.83 14.37
C PRO A 401 10.31 8.72 13.90
N ILE A 402 11.18 9.65 14.30
CA ILE A 402 12.58 9.70 13.89
C ILE A 402 13.47 9.65 15.13
N PRO A 403 14.60 8.91 15.09
CA PRO A 403 15.52 8.83 16.23
C PRO A 403 16.36 10.10 16.41
N ILE A 404 16.69 10.79 15.31
CA ILE A 404 17.56 11.97 15.31
C ILE A 404 16.87 13.14 14.60
N SER A 405 16.80 14.28 15.27
CA SER A 405 16.28 15.53 14.73
C SER A 405 17.38 16.57 14.62
N LEU A 406 17.64 17.05 13.40
CA LEU A 406 18.62 18.12 13.19
C LEU A 406 18.07 19.45 13.69
N LEU A 407 16.78 19.71 13.46
CA LEU A 407 16.17 20.98 13.85
C LEU A 407 16.06 21.15 15.36
N ARG A 408 15.78 20.06 16.11
CA ARG A 408 15.88 20.09 17.57
C ARG A 408 17.29 20.38 18.03
N GLY A 409 18.28 19.70 17.44
CA GLY A 409 19.71 19.96 17.72
C GLY A 409 20.14 21.40 17.47
N LEU A 410 19.50 22.09 16.52
CA LEU A 410 19.70 23.51 16.25
C LEU A 410 18.88 24.45 17.17
N GLY A 411 18.11 23.91 18.12
CA GLY A 411 17.35 24.68 19.11
C GLY A 411 15.95 25.12 18.66
N PHE A 412 15.45 24.66 17.51
CA PHE A 412 14.13 25.09 16.97
C PHE A 412 12.92 24.48 17.70
N ALA A 413 13.13 23.54 18.62
CA ALA A 413 12.06 22.86 19.34
C ALA A 413 11.90 23.28 20.80
N GLY A 414 12.66 24.26 21.27
CA GLY A 414 12.71 24.65 22.69
C GLY A 414 13.96 24.13 23.41
N LYS A 415 14.21 24.65 24.61
CA LYS A 415 15.47 24.41 25.35
C LYS A 415 15.62 23.00 25.91
N ASP A 416 14.49 22.32 26.13
CA ASP A 416 14.46 21.01 26.79
C ASP A 416 14.49 19.82 25.80
N HIS A 417 14.71 20.09 24.51
CA HIS A 417 14.67 19.09 23.45
C HIS A 417 16.02 18.95 22.73
N GLY A 418 16.69 17.83 22.97
CA GLY A 418 17.92 17.47 22.28
C GLY A 418 17.69 16.90 20.86
N TRP A 419 18.79 16.76 20.12
CA TRP A 419 18.82 16.09 18.80
C TRP A 419 18.43 14.60 18.86
N TRP A 420 18.68 13.92 19.99
CA TRP A 420 18.26 12.54 20.22
C TRP A 420 16.80 12.47 20.69
N CYS A 421 15.90 11.97 19.84
CA CYS A 421 14.46 12.03 20.08
C CYS A 421 13.92 10.88 20.94
N TRP A 422 14.68 9.79 21.08
CA TRP A 422 14.25 8.55 21.75
C TRP A 422 14.79 8.40 23.18
N GLU A 423 15.34 9.47 23.76
CA GLU A 423 15.85 9.49 25.14
C GLU A 423 14.84 8.94 26.16
N HIS A 424 13.56 9.29 25.98
CA HIS A 424 12.45 8.85 26.83
C HIS A 424 12.15 7.35 26.78
N VAL A 425 12.69 6.61 25.81
CA VAL A 425 12.48 5.15 25.67
C VAL A 425 13.64 4.36 26.27
N GLY A 426 14.64 5.01 26.87
CA GLY A 426 15.84 4.34 27.42
C GLY A 426 16.84 3.88 26.36
N LEU A 427 16.43 3.88 25.09
CA LEU A 427 17.28 3.67 23.93
C LEU A 427 18.17 4.90 23.73
N GLY A 428 19.48 4.73 23.87
CA GLY A 428 20.42 5.84 23.69
C GLY A 428 21.87 5.44 23.89
N TRP A 429 22.78 6.35 23.55
CA TRP A 429 24.18 6.18 23.86
C TRP A 429 24.42 6.55 25.33
N TYR A 430 24.76 5.56 26.15
CA TYR A 430 25.24 5.76 27.51
C TYR A 430 26.75 5.95 27.47
N THR A 431 27.26 6.96 28.17
CA THR A 431 28.70 7.19 28.33
C THR A 431 29.06 6.92 29.79
N GLY A 432 29.80 5.83 30.03
CA GLY A 432 30.36 5.51 31.33
C GLY A 432 31.69 6.22 31.58
N GLU A 433 32.31 5.99 32.73
CA GLU A 433 33.63 6.58 33.05
C GLU A 433 34.72 6.02 32.12
N HIS A 434 34.53 4.78 31.67
CA HIS A 434 35.44 4.11 30.75
C HIS A 434 34.77 3.78 29.41
N TRP A 435 35.58 3.63 28.36
CA TRP A 435 35.07 3.33 27.01
C TRP A 435 34.32 1.99 26.94
N TRP A 436 34.66 1.02 27.79
CA TRP A 436 33.98 -0.28 27.87
C TRP A 436 32.67 -0.24 28.67
N GLU A 437 32.43 0.84 29.43
CA GLU A 437 31.16 1.12 30.10
C GLU A 437 30.23 1.97 29.23
N SER A 438 30.74 2.49 28.10
CA SER A 438 29.97 3.28 27.15
C SER A 438 29.40 2.37 26.06
N GLY A 439 28.15 2.61 25.66
CA GLY A 439 27.48 1.80 24.66
C GLY A 439 26.03 2.17 24.45
N ILE A 440 25.33 1.37 23.65
CA ILE A 440 23.88 1.53 23.47
C ILE A 440 23.19 0.96 24.71
N ALA A 441 22.60 1.83 25.52
CA ALA A 441 21.65 1.45 26.56
C ALA A 441 20.28 1.19 25.93
N ILE A 442 19.54 0.23 26.50
CA ILE A 442 18.19 -0.18 26.10
C ILE A 442 17.28 -0.07 27.31
#